data_AF-A0A510JYE8-F1
#
_entry.id   AF-A0A510JYE8-F1
#
_cell.length_a   1.000
_cell.length_b   1.000
_cell.length_c   1.000
_cell.angle_alpha   90.00
_cell.angle_beta   90.00
_cell.angle_gamma   90.00
#
_symmetry.space_group_name_H-M   'P 1'
#
loop_
_entity.id
_entity.type
_entity.pdbx_description
1 polymer ?
#
loop_
_entity_poly.entity_id
_entity_poly.type
_entity_poly.pdbx_seq_one_letter_code
_entity_poly.pdbx_strand_id
1 'polypeptide(L)'
;MKKIIFSVLSIFIISSVGYSEIWNLNGIILDDRIFGETEICQAIGGYYYLNTLGFTEMEMYGQNSEELFNDVAEGLVVTDTMLRNIGWSKSSVEMENINSYYIAKCNKIKMGDIKNTNNDYYSNKVRINFYNLMNNLGMLIN
;
A
#
# COMPACT_ATOMS: atom_id res chain seq x y z
N MET A 1 -14.51 0.54 34.68
CA MET A 1 -14.79 1.09 33.34
C MET A 1 -13.99 0.27 32.35
N LYS A 2 -14.69 -0.48 31.48
CA LYS A 2 -14.09 -1.55 30.66
C LYS A 2 -13.30 -0.96 29.49
N LYS A 3 -12.06 -1.43 29.35
CA LYS A 3 -11.13 -1.12 28.26
C LYS A 3 -11.71 -1.64 26.94
N ILE A 4 -11.85 -0.77 25.94
CA ILE A 4 -12.13 -1.18 24.56
C ILE A 4 -10.77 -1.35 23.89
N ILE A 5 -10.22 -2.57 24.00
CA ILE A 5 -9.07 -3.04 23.23
C ILE A 5 -9.66 -3.81 22.05
N PHE A 6 -10.09 -3.11 21.01
CA PHE A 6 -10.51 -3.71 19.74
C PHE A 6 -10.49 -2.59 18.71
N SER A 7 -9.49 -2.58 17.81
CA SER A 7 -9.62 -1.99 16.46
C SER A 7 -8.37 -2.11 15.57
N VAL A 8 -7.20 -2.54 16.07
CA VAL A 8 -6.00 -2.67 15.20
C VAL A 8 -5.86 -4.09 14.62
N LEU A 9 -6.44 -5.10 15.27
CA LEU A 9 -6.45 -6.49 14.77
C LEU A 9 -7.50 -6.77 13.69
N SER A 10 -8.42 -5.83 13.44
CA SER A 10 -9.51 -6.02 12.47
C SER A 10 -9.11 -5.69 11.03
N ILE A 11 -7.91 -5.10 10.82
CA ILE A 11 -7.36 -4.77 9.50
C ILE A 11 -6.59 -5.98 8.92
N PHE A 12 -6.33 -7.01 9.73
CA PHE A 12 -5.66 -8.25 9.32
C PHE A 12 -6.52 -9.50 9.59
N ILE A 13 -7.83 -9.44 9.32
CA ILE A 13 -8.61 -10.68 9.24
C ILE A 13 -8.32 -11.32 7.88
N ILE A 14 -7.30 -12.18 7.88
CA ILE A 14 -6.91 -13.08 6.78
C ILE A 14 -8.12 -13.95 6.44
N SER A 15 -8.90 -13.51 5.46
CA SER A 15 -9.94 -14.30 4.81
C SER A 15 -9.28 -15.10 3.71
N SER A 16 -8.74 -16.27 4.07
CA SER A 16 -8.47 -17.32 3.09
C SER A 16 -9.72 -17.54 2.23
N VAL A 17 -9.52 -17.70 0.91
CA VAL A 17 -10.49 -17.94 -0.18
C VAL A 17 -10.76 -16.72 -1.08
N GLY A 18 -9.86 -16.49 -2.04
CA GLY A 18 -10.19 -16.23 -3.46
C GLY A 18 -11.03 -15.02 -3.86
N TYR A 19 -11.43 -14.15 -2.93
CA TYR A 19 -12.12 -12.90 -3.23
C TYR A 19 -11.10 -11.76 -3.22
N SER A 20 -11.04 -11.00 -4.32
CA SER A 20 -10.33 -9.73 -4.34
C SER A 20 -10.89 -8.83 -3.26
N GLU A 21 -10.07 -8.35 -2.35
CA GLU A 21 -10.51 -7.27 -1.49
C GLU A 21 -10.55 -5.99 -2.32
N ILE A 22 -11.75 -5.45 -2.50
CA ILE A 22 -11.93 -4.10 -3.05
C ILE A 22 -11.88 -3.15 -1.87
N TRP A 23 -10.76 -2.46 -1.72
CA TRP A 23 -10.59 -1.47 -0.66
C TRP A 23 -11.23 -0.16 -1.13
N ASN A 24 -12.14 0.39 -0.33
CA ASN A 24 -12.67 1.74 -0.55
C ASN A 24 -11.98 2.69 0.42
N LEU A 25 -10.89 3.29 -0.04
CA LEU A 25 -10.10 4.25 0.73
C LEU A 25 -10.48 5.66 0.26
N ASN A 26 -11.43 6.28 0.95
CA ASN A 26 -11.90 7.64 0.66
C ASN A 26 -12.30 7.90 -0.81
N GLY A 27 -12.99 6.93 -1.45
CA GLY A 27 -13.48 7.09 -2.84
C GLY A 27 -12.55 6.53 -3.91
N ILE A 28 -11.49 5.82 -3.53
CA ILE A 28 -10.65 5.05 -4.45
C ILE A 28 -10.93 3.56 -4.25
N ILE A 29 -11.31 2.90 -5.35
CA ILE A 29 -11.47 1.45 -5.43
C ILE A 29 -10.13 0.87 -5.84
N LEU A 30 -9.50 0.12 -4.94
CA LEU A 30 -8.27 -0.61 -5.22
C LEU A 30 -8.59 -2.10 -5.28
N ASP A 31 -8.41 -2.72 -6.44
CA ASP A 31 -8.38 -4.17 -6.60
C ASP A 31 -6.94 -4.62 -6.36
N ASP A 32 -6.67 -5.20 -5.18
CA ASP A 32 -5.31 -5.55 -4.76
C ASP A 32 -4.60 -6.56 -5.70
N ARG A 33 -5.35 -7.30 -6.52
CA ARG A 33 -4.81 -8.26 -7.49
C ARG A 33 -3.96 -7.60 -8.57
N ILE A 34 -4.07 -6.29 -8.76
CA ILE A 34 -3.19 -5.54 -9.65
C ILE A 34 -1.72 -5.64 -9.22
N PHE A 35 -1.47 -5.90 -7.93
CA PHE A 35 -0.13 -6.06 -7.37
C PHE A 35 0.44 -7.48 -7.57
N GLY A 36 -0.43 -8.47 -7.75
CA GLY A 36 -0.04 -9.88 -7.91
C GLY A 36 -1.02 -10.82 -7.23
N GLU A 37 -0.90 -12.11 -7.51
CA GLU A 37 -1.81 -13.15 -6.97
C GLU A 37 -1.45 -13.59 -5.54
N THR A 38 -0.31 -13.16 -5.01
CA THR A 38 0.13 -13.55 -3.66
C THR A 38 -0.23 -12.49 -2.63
N GLU A 39 -0.59 -12.95 -1.43
CA GLU A 39 -0.86 -12.08 -0.27
C GLU A 39 0.30 -11.12 0.01
N ILE A 40 1.55 -11.56 -0.25
CA ILE A 40 2.74 -10.72 -0.06
C ILE A 40 2.76 -9.56 -1.05
N CYS A 41 2.46 -9.82 -2.32
CA CYS A 41 2.40 -8.75 -3.31
C CYS A 41 1.25 -7.78 -3.05
N GLN A 42 0.09 -8.29 -2.64
CA GLN A 42 -1.05 -7.48 -2.24
C GLN A 42 -0.72 -6.60 -1.03
N ALA A 43 -0.07 -7.15 0.00
CA ALA A 43 0.36 -6.41 1.19
C ALA A 43 1.38 -5.30 0.85
N ILE A 44 2.41 -5.60 0.05
CA ILE A 44 3.38 -4.60 -0.39
C ILE A 44 2.69 -3.50 -1.22
N GLY A 45 1.79 -3.88 -2.13
CA GLY A 45 1.04 -2.94 -2.95
C GLY A 45 0.15 -2.02 -2.12
N GLY A 46 -0.56 -2.59 -1.14
CA GLY A 46 -1.33 -1.84 -0.16
C GLY A 46 -0.46 -0.87 0.63
N TYR A 47 0.74 -1.30 1.05
CA TYR A 47 1.71 -0.42 1.71
C TYR A 47 2.17 0.74 0.80
N TYR A 48 2.48 0.50 -0.47
CA TYR A 48 2.83 1.59 -1.40
C TYR A 48 1.68 2.58 -1.57
N TYR A 49 0.46 2.08 -1.60
CA TYR A 49 -0.73 2.92 -1.69
C TYR A 49 -0.92 3.77 -0.42
N LEU A 50 -0.80 3.16 0.76
CA LEU A 50 -0.84 3.85 2.05
C LEU A 50 0.25 4.93 2.17
N ASN A 51 1.49 4.60 1.79
CA ASN A 51 2.59 5.57 1.75
C ASN A 51 2.30 6.73 0.78
N THR A 52 1.62 6.46 -0.33
CA THR A 52 1.18 7.50 -1.27
C THR A 52 0.14 8.43 -0.66
N LEU A 53 -0.78 7.92 0.17
CA LEU A 53 -1.73 8.76 0.92
C LEU A 53 -0.96 9.72 1.85
N GLY A 54 0.00 9.18 2.61
CA GLY A 54 0.87 9.98 3.49
C GLY A 54 1.62 11.07 2.73
N PHE A 55 2.29 10.71 1.63
CA PHE A 55 2.96 11.69 0.78
C PHE A 55 2.00 12.78 0.24
N THR A 56 0.82 12.37 -0.21
CA THR A 56 -0.15 13.29 -0.82
C THR A 56 -0.73 14.27 0.19
N GLU A 57 -1.06 13.82 1.39
CA GLU A 57 -1.52 14.72 2.46
C GLU A 57 -0.44 15.72 2.89
N MET A 58 0.81 15.26 3.03
CA MET A 58 1.93 16.13 3.34
C MET A 58 2.13 17.19 2.24
N GLU A 59 2.03 16.80 0.97
CA GLU A 59 2.13 17.71 -0.17
C GLU A 59 0.99 18.74 -0.19
N MET A 60 -0.25 18.32 0.08
CA MET A 60 -1.43 19.17 -0.05
C MET A 60 -1.68 20.06 1.18
N TYR A 61 -1.39 19.56 2.37
CA TYR A 61 -1.77 20.18 3.63
C TYR A 61 -0.58 20.55 4.52
N GLY A 62 0.64 20.13 4.16
CA GLY A 62 1.86 20.36 4.94
C GLY A 62 1.96 19.51 6.22
N GLN A 63 1.03 18.57 6.42
CA GLN A 63 1.00 17.66 7.56
C GLN A 63 0.21 16.40 7.23
N ASN A 64 0.49 15.32 7.96
CA ASN A 64 -0.35 14.12 8.01
C ASN A 64 -1.18 14.11 9.29
N SER A 65 -2.30 13.37 9.27
CA SER A 65 -2.89 12.95 10.53
C SER A 65 -1.91 12.05 11.29
N GLU A 66 -1.96 12.07 12.63
CA GLU A 66 -1.12 11.21 13.46
C GLU A 66 -1.40 9.72 13.18
N GLU A 67 -2.66 9.38 12.93
CA GLU A 67 -3.10 8.04 12.53
C GLU A 67 -2.42 7.60 11.24
N LEU A 68 -2.50 8.39 10.16
CA LEU A 68 -1.89 8.04 8.88
C LEU A 68 -0.37 7.94 8.97
N PHE A 69 0.27 8.85 9.72
CA PHE A 69 1.71 8.78 9.95
C PHE A 69 2.12 7.46 10.63
N ASN A 70 1.39 7.07 11.68
CA ASN A 70 1.64 5.83 12.40
C ASN A 70 1.39 4.61 11.51
N ASP A 71 0.30 4.61 10.73
CA ASP A 71 -0.03 3.51 9.82
C ASP A 71 1.06 3.33 8.75
N VAL A 72 1.60 4.42 8.19
CA VAL A 72 2.71 4.36 7.22
C VAL A 72 3.98 3.81 7.87
N ALA A 73 4.31 4.26 9.08
CA ALA A 73 5.49 3.79 9.81
C ALA A 73 5.37 2.31 10.20
N GLU A 74 4.22 1.89 10.70
CA GLU A 74 3.93 0.50 11.05
C GLU A 74 3.93 -0.39 9.80
N GLY A 75 3.27 0.05 8.73
CA GLY A 75 3.20 -0.68 7.47
C GLY A 75 4.58 -1.00 6.88
N LEU A 76 5.54 -0.07 7.00
CA LEU A 76 6.93 -0.30 6.58
C LEU A 76 7.57 -1.45 7.36
N VAL A 77 7.49 -1.39 8.69
CA VAL A 77 8.11 -2.38 9.59
C VAL A 77 7.46 -3.76 9.44
N VAL A 78 6.13 -3.81 9.39
CA VAL A 78 5.35 -5.05 9.25
C VAL A 78 5.67 -5.72 7.92
N THR A 79 5.68 -4.96 6.82
CA THR A 79 5.95 -5.50 5.48
C THR A 79 7.36 -6.06 5.38
N ASP A 80 8.38 -5.33 5.86
CA ASP A 80 9.76 -5.83 5.88
C ASP A 80 9.92 -7.06 6.77
N THR A 81 9.31 -7.05 7.96
CA THR A 81 9.32 -8.20 8.89
C THR A 81 8.71 -9.44 8.25
N MET A 82 7.57 -9.29 7.56
CA MET A 82 6.92 -10.38 6.83
C MET A 82 7.87 -10.99 5.79
N LEU A 83 8.57 -10.15 5.02
CA LEU A 83 9.54 -10.60 4.03
C LEU A 83 10.71 -11.35 4.67
N ARG A 84 11.25 -10.84 5.78
CA ARG A 84 12.34 -11.51 6.51
C ARG A 84 11.90 -12.86 7.06
N ASN A 85 10.67 -12.98 7.55
CA ASN A 85 10.12 -14.24 8.08
C ASN A 85 10.02 -15.34 7.01
N ILE A 86 9.82 -14.98 5.75
CA ILE A 86 9.84 -15.95 4.63
C ILE A 86 11.24 -16.12 4.01
N GLY A 87 12.28 -15.59 4.65
CA GLY A 87 13.67 -15.71 4.22
C GLY A 87 14.12 -14.69 3.16
N TRP A 88 13.33 -13.65 2.88
CA TRP A 88 13.72 -12.57 1.98
C TRP A 88 14.40 -11.42 2.73
N SER A 89 15.72 -11.30 2.57
CA SER A 89 16.55 -10.28 3.23
C SER A 89 17.65 -9.79 2.28
N LYS A 90 17.27 -9.09 1.21
CA LYS A 90 18.18 -8.56 0.19
C LYS A 90 18.79 -7.21 0.54
N SER A 91 18.19 -6.45 1.46
CA SER A 91 18.76 -5.22 2.02
C SER A 91 18.52 -5.13 3.54
N SER A 92 19.39 -4.37 4.22
CA SER A 92 19.19 -3.96 5.61
C SER A 92 18.28 -2.74 5.72
N VAL A 93 18.03 -2.01 4.63
CA VAL A 93 17.07 -0.91 4.57
C VAL A 93 15.71 -1.49 4.21
N GLU A 94 14.70 -1.24 5.05
CA GLU A 94 13.37 -1.85 4.95
C GLU A 94 12.74 -1.60 3.59
N MET A 95 12.69 -0.34 3.16
CA MET A 95 12.11 0.05 1.87
C MET A 95 12.84 -0.60 0.68
N GLU A 96 14.16 -0.70 0.73
CA GLU A 96 14.93 -1.35 -0.35
C GLU A 96 14.68 -2.87 -0.39
N ASN A 97 14.54 -3.51 0.77
CA ASN A 97 14.23 -4.93 0.85
C ASN A 97 12.85 -5.21 0.26
N ILE A 98 11.85 -4.38 0.60
CA ILE A 98 10.50 -4.43 0.04
C ILE A 98 10.53 -4.23 -1.48
N ASN A 99 11.17 -3.17 -1.96
CA ASN A 99 11.29 -2.87 -3.39
C ASN A 99 11.92 -4.02 -4.16
N SER A 100 12.98 -4.63 -3.61
CA SER A 100 13.66 -5.76 -4.25
C SER A 100 12.76 -6.99 -4.39
N TYR A 101 11.90 -7.27 -3.40
CA TYR A 101 10.93 -8.36 -3.49
C TYR A 101 9.92 -8.06 -4.59
N TYR A 102 9.32 -6.86 -4.55
CA TYR A 102 8.27 -6.49 -5.48
C TYR A 102 8.75 -6.57 -6.93
N ILE A 103 9.93 -6.01 -7.23
CA ILE A 103 10.53 -6.07 -8.58
C ILE A 103 10.74 -7.52 -9.05
N ALA A 104 11.10 -8.42 -8.14
CA ALA A 104 11.42 -9.80 -8.49
C ALA A 104 10.20 -10.72 -8.60
N LYS A 105 9.09 -10.40 -7.93
CA LYS A 105 7.99 -11.35 -7.66
C LYS A 105 6.59 -10.83 -7.97
N CYS A 106 6.40 -9.53 -8.02
CA CYS A 106 5.08 -8.92 -8.11
C CYS A 106 4.82 -8.31 -9.49
N ASN A 107 3.55 -7.98 -9.76
CA ASN A 107 3.15 -7.42 -11.04
C ASN A 107 3.59 -5.96 -11.14
N LYS A 108 4.07 -5.56 -12.32
CA LYS A 108 4.16 -4.15 -12.64
C LYS A 108 2.75 -3.56 -12.80
N ILE A 109 2.59 -2.33 -12.34
CA ILE A 109 1.34 -1.59 -12.42
C ILE A 109 1.16 -1.04 -13.82
N LYS A 110 -0.03 -1.18 -14.39
CA LYS A 110 -0.36 -0.55 -15.68
C LYS A 110 -1.12 0.74 -15.44
N MET A 111 -0.87 1.70 -16.32
CA MET A 111 -1.65 2.93 -16.35
C MET A 111 -3.14 2.59 -16.56
N GLY A 112 -3.98 3.04 -15.63
CA GLY A 112 -5.43 2.79 -15.66
C GLY A 112 -5.93 1.64 -14.78
N ASP A 113 -5.03 0.89 -14.14
CA ASP A 113 -5.39 -0.16 -13.17
C ASP A 113 -6.09 0.44 -11.94
N ILE A 114 -5.65 1.62 -11.50
CA ILE A 114 -6.30 2.37 -10.40
C ILE A 114 -7.37 3.30 -10.97
N LYS A 115 -8.61 3.08 -10.52
CA LYS A 115 -9.78 3.87 -10.90
C LYS A 115 -10.33 4.61 -9.70
N ASN A 116 -10.56 5.90 -9.89
CA ASN A 116 -11.24 6.73 -8.91
C ASN A 116 -12.74 6.58 -9.08
N THR A 117 -13.48 6.33 -7.99
CA THR A 117 -14.94 6.41 -8.03
C THR A 117 -15.43 7.84 -7.90
N ASN A 118 -14.65 8.68 -7.21
CA ASN A 118 -14.88 10.10 -7.09
C ASN A 118 -13.88 10.87 -7.96
N ASN A 119 -14.38 11.74 -8.85
CA ASN A 119 -13.52 12.58 -9.69
C ASN A 119 -13.10 13.88 -8.96
N ASP A 120 -12.91 13.80 -7.64
CA ASP A 120 -12.47 14.94 -6.84
C ASP A 120 -10.95 15.16 -6.97
N TYR A 121 -10.51 16.35 -6.57
CA TYR A 121 -9.12 16.76 -6.72
C TYR A 121 -8.15 15.90 -5.89
N TYR A 122 -8.52 15.56 -4.65
CA TYR A 122 -7.68 14.77 -3.76
C TYR A 122 -7.49 13.35 -4.31
N SER A 123 -8.58 12.68 -4.69
CA SER A 123 -8.53 11.34 -5.27
C SER A 123 -7.70 11.30 -6.55
N ASN A 124 -7.82 12.32 -7.40
CA ASN A 124 -6.99 12.45 -8.60
C ASN A 124 -5.50 12.66 -8.27
N LYS A 125 -5.21 13.45 -7.24
CA LYS A 125 -3.84 13.70 -6.78
C LYS A 125 -3.19 12.44 -6.22
N VAL A 126 -3.89 11.69 -5.37
CA VAL A 126 -3.42 10.39 -4.84
C VAL A 126 -3.08 9.44 -5.99
N ARG A 127 -3.98 9.29 -6.96
CA ARG A 127 -3.75 8.41 -8.11
C ARG A 127 -2.52 8.82 -8.93
N ILE A 128 -2.34 10.11 -9.19
CA ILE A 128 -1.17 10.62 -9.91
C ILE A 128 0.11 10.37 -9.11
N ASN A 129 0.10 10.66 -7.81
CA ASN A 129 1.25 10.43 -6.94
C ASN A 129 1.60 8.94 -6.85
N PHE A 130 0.61 8.06 -6.85
CA PHE A 130 0.82 6.62 -6.87
C PHE A 130 1.54 6.19 -8.15
N TYR A 131 1.03 6.59 -9.33
CA TYR A 131 1.70 6.24 -10.58
C TYR A 131 3.11 6.85 -10.67
N ASN A 132 3.33 8.05 -10.15
CA ASN A 132 4.66 8.65 -10.07
C ASN A 132 5.60 7.83 -9.17
N LEU A 133 5.13 7.39 -8.00
CA LEU A 133 5.90 6.50 -7.12
C LEU A 133 6.29 5.21 -7.87
N MET A 134 5.31 4.52 -8.47
CA MET A 134 5.58 3.28 -9.19
C MET A 134 6.51 3.49 -10.38
N ASN A 135 6.42 4.63 -11.08
CA ASN A 135 7.34 4.97 -12.15
C ASN A 135 8.77 5.18 -11.64
N ASN A 136 8.94 5.93 -10.55
CA ASN A 136 10.24 6.19 -9.94
C ASN A 136 10.91 4.91 -9.44
N LEU A 137 10.12 3.92 -9.03
CA LEU A 137 10.59 2.60 -8.62
C LEU A 137 10.82 1.64 -9.81
N GLY A 138 10.52 2.04 -11.06
CA GLY A 138 10.63 1.19 -12.24
C GLY A 138 9.56 0.09 -12.34
N MET A 139 8.48 0.24 -11.59
CA MET A 139 7.37 -0.72 -11.42
C MET A 139 6.11 -0.33 -12.20
N LEU A 140 6.13 0.77 -12.98
CA LEU A 140 5.05 1.19 -13.87
C LEU A 140 5.26 0.70 -15.31
N ILE A 141 4.17 0.37 -15.99
CA ILE A 141 4.08 0.13 -17.44
C ILE A 141 3.06 1.12 -18.02
N ASN A 142 3.45 1.79 -19.11
CA ASN A 142 2.60 2.68 -19.89
C ASN A 142 1.70 1.92 -20.87
#